data_AF-A0A520FYV1-F1
#
_entry.id   AF-A0A520FYV1-F1
#
_cell.length_a   1.000
_cell.length_b   1.000
_cell.length_c   1.000
_cell.angle_alpha   90.00
_cell.angle_beta   90.00
_cell.angle_gamma   90.00
#
_symmetry.space_group_name_H-M   'P 1'
#
loop_
_entity.id
_entity.type
_entity.pdbx_description
1 polymer ?
#
loop_
_entity_poly.entity_id
_entity_poly.type
_entity_poly.pdbx_seq_one_letter_code
_entity_poly.pdbx_strand_id
1 'polypeptide(L)'
;MKIETPPTDKPYEKPEGERRGLVIVNTGDGKGKSTAAFGLALRAHGRGKAVKIFQFMKVPTARFGEHRMFEQIGIPIEGLGDGFSWKSQDLERSAQLARDGWEKARAAILSGEHFLVVLDEITYPLIYGWLPLDGVLETLRARPKEVHVVLTGRRCPPEIIELADTVTEMQMVKHAFKAGIPAQRGIED
;
A
#
# COMPACT_ATOMS: atom_id res chain seq x y z
N MET A 1 -9.02 16.04 29.71
CA MET A 1 -7.67 15.78 29.17
C MET A 1 -6.68 16.12 30.27
N LYS A 2 -5.76 15.21 30.62
CA LYS A 2 -4.60 15.58 31.45
C LYS A 2 -3.59 16.24 30.52
N ILE A 3 -3.24 17.49 30.79
CA ILE A 3 -2.20 18.19 30.05
C ILE A 3 -0.86 17.68 30.60
N GLU A 4 -0.04 17.07 29.76
CA GLU A 4 1.27 16.54 30.13
C GLU A 4 2.36 17.53 29.72
N THR A 5 3.44 17.60 30.51
CA THR A 5 4.62 18.40 30.16
C THR A 5 5.43 17.63 29.12
N PRO A 6 5.86 18.24 28.01
CA PRO A 6 6.68 17.56 27.01
C PRO A 6 7.98 17.04 27.63
N PRO A 7 8.43 15.82 27.25
CA PRO A 7 9.73 15.32 27.70
C PRO A 7 10.85 16.23 27.19
N THR A 8 11.76 16.62 28.07
CA THR A 8 12.96 17.39 27.73
C THR A 8 14.16 16.49 27.40
N ASP A 9 14.14 15.26 27.90
CA ASP A 9 15.18 14.27 27.65
C ASP A 9 14.82 13.37 26.47
N LYS A 10 15.84 12.87 25.79
CA LYS A 10 15.67 11.96 24.66
C LYS A 10 15.16 10.60 25.17
N PRO A 11 13.97 10.13 24.77
CA PRO A 11 13.35 8.96 25.39
C PRO A 11 13.82 7.60 24.84
N TYR A 12 14.81 7.60 23.93
CA TYR A 12 15.30 6.37 23.29
C TYR A 12 16.74 6.49 22.80
N GLU A 13 17.42 5.35 22.73
CA GLU A 13 18.75 5.22 22.15
C GLU A 13 18.72 5.30 20.63
N LYS A 14 19.80 5.80 20.03
CA LYS A 14 19.88 5.87 18.56
C LYS A 14 20.17 4.46 18.02
N PRO A 15 19.36 3.92 17.09
CA PRO A 15 19.67 2.64 16.47
C PRO A 15 20.95 2.72 15.63
N GLU A 16 21.78 1.69 15.72
CA GLU A 16 23.08 1.58 15.03
C GLU A 16 23.05 0.65 13.81
N GLY A 17 21.88 0.09 13.48
CA GLY A 17 21.71 -0.83 12.35
C GLY A 17 21.94 -0.21 10.97
N GLU A 18 22.22 -1.06 9.99
CA GLU A 18 22.39 -0.67 8.60
C GLU A 18 21.10 -0.09 7.99
N ARG A 19 21.27 0.90 7.12
CA ARG A 19 20.15 1.40 6.31
C ARG A 19 19.86 0.41 5.19
N ARG A 20 18.59 0.07 5.02
CA ARG A 20 18.11 -0.78 3.93
C ARG A 20 16.65 -0.46 3.60
N GLY A 21 16.23 -0.94 2.44
CA GLY A 21 14.85 -1.03 1.99
C GLY A 21 14.00 -1.80 2.99
N LEU A 22 12.79 -1.29 3.23
CA LEU A 22 11.86 -1.81 4.22
C LEU A 22 10.62 -2.40 3.55
N VAL A 23 10.09 -3.49 4.11
CA VAL A 23 8.72 -3.94 3.85
C VAL A 23 7.81 -3.33 4.91
N ILE A 24 6.85 -2.53 4.46
CA ILE A 24 5.91 -1.81 5.32
C ILE A 24 4.49 -2.31 5.03
N VAL A 25 3.71 -2.59 6.05
CA VAL A 25 2.32 -3.04 5.92
C VAL A 25 1.38 -2.08 6.65
N ASN A 26 0.40 -1.54 5.93
CA ASN A 26 -0.71 -0.81 6.51
C ASN A 26 -1.99 -1.65 6.38
N THR A 27 -2.41 -2.27 7.48
CA THR A 27 -3.59 -3.17 7.51
C THR A 27 -4.65 -2.70 8.52
N GLY A 28 -5.63 -3.55 8.85
CA GLY A 28 -6.73 -3.25 9.77
C GLY A 28 -7.98 -2.66 9.10
N ASP A 29 -9.07 -2.58 9.85
CA ASP A 29 -10.40 -2.18 9.34
C ASP A 29 -10.65 -0.67 9.27
N GLY A 30 -9.78 0.13 9.90
CA GLY A 30 -9.85 1.57 9.94
C GLY A 30 -9.49 2.24 8.61
N LYS A 31 -10.00 3.47 8.42
CA LYS A 31 -9.60 4.36 7.32
C LYS A 31 -8.16 4.83 7.54
N GLY A 32 -7.39 4.88 6.46
CA GLY A 32 -6.06 5.49 6.47
C GLY A 32 -4.98 4.74 5.69
N LYS A 33 -5.22 3.47 5.33
CA LYS A 33 -4.17 2.55 4.84
C LYS A 33 -3.51 3.06 3.55
N SER A 34 -4.33 3.26 2.52
CA SER A 34 -3.90 3.79 1.22
C SER A 34 -3.38 5.23 1.35
N THR A 35 -4.08 6.09 2.10
CA THR A 35 -3.63 7.48 2.29
C THR A 35 -2.28 7.59 2.99
N ALA A 36 -1.96 6.69 3.93
CA ALA A 36 -0.64 6.63 4.56
C ALA A 36 0.44 6.15 3.57
N ALA A 37 0.13 5.16 2.73
CA ALA A 37 1.04 4.70 1.68
C ALA A 37 1.30 5.81 0.63
N PHE A 38 0.27 6.56 0.23
CA PHE A 38 0.42 7.70 -0.67
C PHE A 38 1.16 8.86 -0.02
N GLY A 39 0.96 9.13 1.27
CA GLY A 39 1.75 10.10 2.02
C GLY A 39 3.24 9.72 2.07
N LEU A 40 3.54 8.42 2.22
CA LEU A 40 4.91 7.91 2.13
C LEU A 40 5.50 8.06 0.72
N ALA A 41 4.71 7.75 -0.32
CA ALA A 41 5.09 7.95 -1.71
C ALA A 41 5.43 9.41 -2.01
N LEU A 42 4.58 10.35 -1.57
CA LEU A 42 4.82 11.78 -1.71
C LEU A 42 6.08 12.21 -0.96
N ARG A 43 6.33 11.68 0.25
CA ARG A 43 7.54 11.96 1.01
C ARG A 43 8.80 11.49 0.29
N ALA A 44 8.78 10.28 -0.27
CA ALA A 44 9.91 9.75 -1.02
C ALA A 44 10.16 10.59 -2.29
N HIS A 45 9.11 10.85 -3.07
CA HIS A 45 9.19 11.64 -4.29
C HIS A 45 9.67 13.08 -4.03
N GLY A 46 9.18 13.73 -2.97
CA GLY A 46 9.65 15.05 -2.54
C GLY A 46 11.12 15.10 -2.09
N ARG A 47 11.77 13.95 -1.93
CA ARG A 47 13.21 13.80 -1.71
C ARG A 47 13.96 13.37 -2.98
N GLY A 48 13.34 13.50 -4.15
CA GLY A 48 13.93 13.15 -5.44
C GLY A 48 14.10 11.65 -5.65
N LYS A 49 13.35 10.81 -4.93
CA LYS A 49 13.41 9.36 -5.07
C LYS A 49 12.40 8.86 -6.10
N ALA A 50 12.79 7.84 -6.87
CA ALA A 50 11.91 7.19 -7.83
C ALA A 50 10.85 6.35 -7.10
N VAL A 51 9.59 6.51 -7.49
CA VAL A 51 8.43 5.85 -6.85
C VAL A 51 7.55 5.22 -7.92
N LYS A 52 7.07 4.00 -7.66
CA LYS A 52 6.05 3.32 -8.46
C LYS A 52 4.84 2.96 -7.60
N ILE A 53 3.64 3.13 -8.14
CA ILE A 53 2.39 2.89 -7.41
C ILE A 53 1.46 2.03 -8.25
N PHE A 54 0.99 0.94 -7.65
CA PHE A 54 0.03 0.00 -8.21
C PHE A 54 -1.18 -0.11 -7.30
N GLN A 55 -2.39 -0.11 -7.89
CA GLN A 55 -3.65 -0.37 -7.18
C GLN A 55 -4.32 -1.64 -7.72
N PHE A 56 -4.38 -2.69 -6.89
CA PHE A 56 -4.88 -4.00 -7.33
C PHE A 56 -6.39 -4.08 -7.52
N MET A 57 -7.15 -3.19 -6.89
CA MET A 57 -8.62 -3.20 -6.93
C MET A 57 -9.23 -2.09 -7.79
N LYS A 58 -8.42 -1.26 -8.46
CA LYS A 58 -8.89 -0.12 -9.25
C LYS A 58 -8.71 -0.40 -10.73
N VAL A 59 -9.68 0.05 -11.54
CA VAL A 59 -9.59 0.01 -13.01
C VAL A 59 -8.46 0.91 -13.53
N PRO A 60 -7.85 0.62 -14.69
CA PRO A 60 -6.82 1.48 -15.29
C PRO A 60 -7.31 2.91 -15.59
N THR A 61 -8.62 3.10 -15.77
CA THR A 61 -9.25 4.40 -16.06
C THR A 61 -9.71 5.14 -14.80
N ALA A 62 -9.36 4.65 -13.60
CA ALA A 62 -9.71 5.28 -12.35
C ALA A 62 -9.12 6.70 -12.26
N ARG A 63 -9.89 7.64 -11.70
CA ARG A 63 -9.53 9.07 -11.70
C ARG A 63 -9.88 9.81 -10.41
N PHE A 64 -9.59 9.14 -9.30
CA PHE A 64 -9.72 9.68 -7.93
C PHE A 64 -8.71 10.80 -7.68
N GLY A 65 -8.85 11.50 -6.54
CA GLY A 65 -7.99 12.64 -6.19
C GLY A 65 -6.49 12.33 -6.27
N GLU A 66 -6.06 11.16 -5.78
CA GLU A 66 -4.67 10.72 -5.83
C GLU A 66 -4.18 10.52 -7.29
N HIS A 67 -5.00 9.96 -8.17
CA HIS A 67 -4.58 9.71 -9.56
C HIS A 67 -4.22 11.02 -10.26
N ARG A 68 -5.09 12.03 -10.09
CA ARG A 68 -4.92 13.36 -10.69
C ARG A 68 -3.65 14.03 -10.18
N MET A 69 -3.43 13.99 -8.86
CA MET A 69 -2.28 14.65 -8.26
C MET A 69 -0.98 13.93 -8.63
N PHE A 70 -0.94 12.59 -8.52
CA PHE A 70 0.24 11.79 -8.79
C PHE A 70 0.65 11.82 -10.28
N GLU A 71 -0.32 11.90 -11.20
CA GLU A 71 -0.05 12.17 -12.63
C GLU A 71 0.62 13.54 -12.83
N GLN A 72 0.12 14.60 -12.19
CA GLN A 72 0.68 15.95 -12.29
C GLN A 72 2.12 16.07 -11.77
N ILE A 73 2.49 15.27 -10.78
CA ILE A 73 3.87 15.24 -10.23
C ILE A 73 4.75 14.15 -10.88
N GLY A 74 4.30 13.51 -11.96
CA GLY A 74 5.12 12.61 -12.76
C GLY A 74 5.32 11.21 -12.18
N ILE A 75 4.47 10.77 -11.25
CA ILE A 75 4.46 9.40 -10.70
C ILE A 75 3.05 8.79 -10.81
N PRO A 76 2.51 8.62 -12.03
CA PRO A 76 1.14 8.16 -12.24
C PRO A 76 0.89 6.81 -11.58
N ILE A 77 -0.31 6.67 -11.01
CA ILE A 77 -0.79 5.44 -10.37
C ILE A 77 -1.32 4.50 -11.45
N GLU A 78 -0.88 3.23 -11.42
CA GLU A 78 -1.42 2.20 -12.30
C GLU A 78 -2.51 1.39 -11.59
N GLY A 79 -3.75 1.50 -12.08
CA GLY A 79 -4.83 0.58 -11.73
C GLY A 79 -4.66 -0.77 -12.44
N LEU A 80 -4.71 -1.86 -11.70
CA LEU A 80 -4.44 -3.22 -12.18
C LEU A 80 -5.67 -4.13 -12.19
N GLY A 81 -6.76 -3.72 -11.55
CA GLY A 81 -7.98 -4.52 -11.42
C GLY A 81 -9.07 -4.11 -12.41
N ASP A 82 -10.27 -4.66 -12.21
CA ASP A 82 -11.51 -4.30 -12.91
C ASP A 82 -12.50 -3.54 -12.01
N GLY A 83 -12.09 -3.16 -10.80
CA GLY A 83 -12.88 -2.40 -9.85
C GLY A 83 -13.39 -3.25 -8.69
N PHE A 84 -14.60 -2.95 -8.22
CA PHE A 84 -15.20 -3.68 -7.11
C PHE A 84 -15.58 -5.10 -7.53
N SER A 85 -15.02 -6.10 -6.85
CA SER A 85 -15.23 -7.51 -7.18
C SER A 85 -16.71 -7.95 -7.14
N TRP A 86 -17.53 -7.38 -6.26
CA TRP A 86 -18.98 -7.67 -6.21
C TRP A 86 -19.79 -7.06 -7.36
N LYS A 87 -19.15 -6.27 -8.22
CA LYS A 87 -19.72 -5.82 -9.50
C LYS A 87 -19.18 -6.64 -10.68
N SER A 88 -18.19 -7.51 -10.45
CA SER A 88 -17.62 -8.34 -11.51
C SER A 88 -18.64 -9.40 -11.94
N GLN A 89 -18.75 -9.59 -13.24
CA GLN A 89 -19.54 -10.66 -13.86
C GLN A 89 -18.67 -11.88 -14.18
N ASP A 90 -17.34 -11.76 -14.04
CA ASP A 90 -16.35 -12.78 -14.38
C ASP A 90 -15.18 -12.70 -13.39
N LEU A 91 -15.28 -13.51 -12.33
CA LEU A 91 -14.26 -13.54 -11.28
C LEU A 91 -12.93 -14.15 -11.74
N GLU A 92 -12.95 -15.01 -12.77
CA GLU A 92 -11.71 -15.58 -13.31
C GLU A 92 -10.92 -14.52 -14.07
N ARG A 93 -11.62 -13.67 -14.83
CA ARG A 93 -11.01 -12.47 -15.43
C ARG A 93 -10.44 -11.54 -14.36
N SER A 94 -11.17 -11.28 -13.27
CA SER A 94 -10.66 -10.46 -12.15
C SER A 94 -9.38 -11.07 -11.56
N ALA A 95 -9.35 -12.40 -11.40
CA ALA A 95 -8.19 -13.12 -10.91
C ALA A 95 -7.00 -13.05 -11.89
N GLN A 96 -7.23 -13.18 -13.19
CA GLN A 96 -6.20 -13.05 -14.21
C GLN A 96 -5.59 -11.65 -14.23
N LEU A 97 -6.41 -10.59 -14.13
CA LEU A 97 -5.92 -9.21 -14.05
C LEU A 97 -5.04 -9.00 -12.81
N ALA A 98 -5.40 -9.60 -11.68
CA ALA A 98 -4.57 -9.53 -10.48
C ALA A 98 -3.21 -10.23 -10.67
N ARG A 99 -3.16 -11.37 -11.37
CA ARG A 99 -1.92 -12.08 -11.71
C ARG A 99 -1.05 -11.28 -12.70
N ASP A 100 -1.65 -10.73 -13.75
CA ASP A 100 -0.94 -9.89 -14.72
C ASP A 100 -0.40 -8.61 -14.07
N GLY A 101 -1.21 -8.00 -13.20
CA GLY A 101 -0.83 -6.84 -12.42
C GLY A 101 0.30 -7.14 -11.44
N TRP A 102 0.29 -8.33 -10.83
CA TRP A 102 1.38 -8.80 -9.99
C TRP A 102 2.70 -8.93 -10.75
N GLU A 103 2.70 -9.47 -11.98
CA GLU A 103 3.95 -9.56 -12.75
C GLU A 103 4.57 -8.19 -13.04
N LYS A 104 3.75 -7.16 -13.27
CA LYS A 104 4.25 -5.77 -13.40
C LYS A 104 4.85 -5.26 -12.09
N ALA A 105 4.17 -5.47 -10.98
CA ALA A 105 4.64 -5.07 -9.66
C ALA A 105 5.94 -5.79 -9.28
N ARG A 106 6.00 -7.11 -9.51
CA ARG A 106 7.17 -7.95 -9.31
C ARG A 106 8.35 -7.46 -10.14
N ALA A 107 8.16 -7.19 -11.42
CA ALA A 107 9.21 -6.64 -12.28
C ALA A 107 9.73 -5.29 -11.74
N ALA A 108 8.85 -4.38 -11.32
CA ALA A 108 9.23 -3.07 -10.76
C ALA A 108 9.99 -3.18 -9.43
N ILE A 109 9.66 -4.17 -8.59
CA ILE A 109 10.39 -4.46 -7.34
C ILE A 109 11.78 -4.99 -7.64
N LEU A 110 11.87 -6.00 -8.53
CA LEU A 110 13.12 -6.70 -8.81
C LEU A 110 14.09 -5.88 -9.68
N SER A 111 13.62 -4.90 -10.45
CA SER A 111 14.49 -4.06 -11.28
C SER A 111 15.46 -3.21 -10.45
N GLY A 112 15.11 -2.85 -9.21
CA GLY A 112 15.91 -1.97 -8.37
C GLY A 112 15.90 -0.49 -8.80
N GLU A 113 15.18 -0.14 -9.85
CA GLU A 113 15.11 1.23 -10.39
C GLU A 113 14.29 2.18 -9.51
N HIS A 114 13.36 1.62 -8.72
CA HIS A 114 12.47 2.37 -7.86
C HIS A 114 12.95 2.29 -6.41
N PHE A 115 13.06 3.44 -5.76
CA PHE A 115 13.35 3.49 -4.33
C PHE A 115 12.16 2.99 -3.50
N LEU A 116 10.93 3.24 -3.95
CA LEU A 116 9.70 2.80 -3.29
C LEU A 116 8.70 2.23 -4.30
N VAL A 117 8.17 1.05 -4.00
CA VAL A 117 7.03 0.46 -4.71
C VAL A 117 5.83 0.34 -3.76
N VAL A 118 4.70 0.92 -4.15
CA VAL A 118 3.43 0.84 -3.42
C VAL A 118 2.55 -0.22 -4.07
N LEU A 119 2.13 -1.21 -3.27
CA LEU A 119 1.21 -2.27 -3.61
C LEU A 119 -0.11 -2.03 -2.86
N ASP A 120 -0.91 -1.10 -3.36
CA ASP A 120 -2.15 -0.71 -2.72
C ASP A 120 -3.24 -1.77 -2.96
N GLU A 121 -3.87 -2.21 -1.87
CA GLU A 121 -4.95 -3.18 -1.81
C GLU A 121 -4.57 -4.59 -2.34
N ILE A 122 -3.27 -4.92 -2.32
CA ILE A 122 -2.72 -6.25 -2.69
C ILE A 122 -3.24 -7.39 -1.82
N THR A 123 -3.70 -7.11 -0.58
CA THR A 123 -4.18 -8.17 0.29
C THR A 123 -5.45 -8.83 -0.24
N TYR A 124 -6.26 -8.15 -1.05
CA TYR A 124 -7.50 -8.73 -1.58
C TYR A 124 -7.25 -9.85 -2.59
N PRO A 125 -6.44 -9.69 -3.66
CA PRO A 125 -6.06 -10.80 -4.52
C PRO A 125 -5.50 -12.01 -3.77
N LEU A 126 -4.74 -11.77 -2.69
CA LEU A 126 -4.17 -12.83 -1.86
C LEU A 126 -5.26 -13.59 -1.09
N ILE A 127 -6.11 -12.90 -0.34
CA ILE A 127 -7.15 -13.55 0.49
C ILE A 127 -8.32 -14.11 -0.33
N TYR A 128 -8.49 -13.68 -1.58
CA TYR A 128 -9.43 -14.27 -2.52
C TYR A 128 -8.86 -15.50 -3.24
N GLY A 129 -7.58 -15.82 -3.02
CA GLY A 129 -6.91 -16.96 -3.67
C GLY A 129 -6.62 -16.73 -5.16
N TRP A 130 -6.68 -15.50 -5.64
CA TRP A 130 -6.41 -15.15 -7.04
C TRP A 130 -4.92 -15.11 -7.35
N LEU A 131 -4.14 -14.70 -6.35
CA LEU A 131 -2.69 -14.58 -6.39
C LEU A 131 -2.06 -15.54 -5.38
N PRO A 132 -1.11 -16.40 -5.78
CA PRO A 132 -0.43 -17.29 -4.84
C PRO A 132 0.49 -16.50 -3.91
N LEU A 133 0.36 -16.75 -2.61
CA LEU A 133 1.10 -16.07 -1.56
C LEU A 133 2.62 -16.27 -1.67
N ASP A 134 3.05 -17.49 -2.00
CA ASP A 134 4.48 -17.86 -2.05
C ASP A 134 5.27 -16.98 -3.02
N GLY A 135 4.70 -16.70 -4.21
CA GLY A 135 5.35 -15.83 -5.19
C GLY A 135 5.53 -14.39 -4.70
N VAL A 136 4.62 -13.89 -3.85
CA VAL A 136 4.75 -12.59 -3.20
C VAL A 136 5.84 -12.62 -2.15
N LEU A 137 5.84 -13.62 -1.27
CA LEU A 137 6.86 -13.77 -0.22
C LEU A 137 8.26 -13.91 -0.82
N GLU A 138 8.42 -14.75 -1.84
CA GLU A 138 9.69 -14.93 -2.56
C GLU A 138 10.19 -13.61 -3.16
N THR A 139 9.31 -12.88 -3.86
CA THR A 139 9.66 -11.57 -4.45
C THR A 139 10.08 -10.56 -3.38
N LEU A 140 9.35 -10.49 -2.26
CA LEU A 140 9.69 -9.57 -1.17
C LEU A 140 11.05 -9.92 -0.54
N ARG A 141 11.41 -11.21 -0.41
CA ARG A 141 12.72 -11.63 0.09
C ARG A 141 13.85 -11.36 -0.92
N ALA A 142 13.59 -11.57 -2.21
CA ALA A 142 14.57 -11.43 -3.28
C ALA A 142 14.79 -9.98 -3.75
N ARG A 143 13.96 -9.02 -3.30
CA ARG A 143 14.07 -7.62 -3.70
C ARG A 143 15.48 -7.05 -3.46
N PRO A 144 15.98 -6.14 -4.31
CA PRO A 144 17.22 -5.44 -4.05
C PRO A 144 17.19 -4.72 -2.70
N LYS A 145 18.31 -4.73 -1.97
CA LYS A 145 18.38 -4.29 -0.57
C LYS A 145 17.94 -2.84 -0.35
N GLU A 146 18.00 -1.97 -1.36
CA GLU A 146 17.61 -0.56 -1.27
C GLU A 146 16.13 -0.30 -1.58
N VAL A 147 15.40 -1.29 -2.10
CA VAL A 147 14.00 -1.13 -2.52
C VAL A 147 13.07 -1.25 -1.32
N HIS A 148 12.33 -0.18 -1.07
CA HIS A 148 11.23 -0.18 -0.12
C HIS A 148 9.95 -0.67 -0.81
N VAL A 149 9.17 -1.50 -0.10
CA VAL A 149 7.86 -1.96 -0.57
C VAL A 149 6.82 -1.68 0.50
N VAL A 150 5.73 -1.02 0.14
CA VAL A 150 4.59 -0.83 1.05
C VAL A 150 3.37 -1.57 0.53
N LEU A 151 2.78 -2.40 1.39
CA LEU A 151 1.57 -3.16 1.12
C LEU A 151 0.43 -2.56 1.91
N THR A 152 -0.74 -2.45 1.29
CA THR A 152 -1.96 -2.02 1.99
C THR A 152 -3.07 -3.02 1.81
N GLY A 153 -4.01 -2.99 2.75
CA GLY A 153 -5.30 -3.64 2.64
C GLY A 153 -5.70 -4.37 3.91
N ARG A 154 -6.93 -4.83 3.97
CA ARG A 154 -7.47 -5.53 5.15
C ARG A 154 -6.97 -6.97 5.20
N ARG A 155 -6.94 -7.55 6.41
CA ARG A 155 -6.66 -8.99 6.63
C ARG A 155 -5.37 -9.42 5.94
N CYS A 156 -4.28 -8.68 6.15
CA CYS A 156 -2.99 -9.04 5.58
C CYS A 156 -2.57 -10.45 6.05
N PRO A 157 -2.12 -11.34 5.15
CA PRO A 157 -1.65 -12.67 5.53
C PRO A 157 -0.58 -12.63 6.63
N PRO A 158 -0.67 -13.49 7.67
CA PRO A 158 0.30 -13.55 8.76
C PRO A 158 1.76 -13.69 8.30
N GLU A 159 2.00 -14.42 7.21
CA GLU A 159 3.33 -14.66 6.65
C GLU A 159 3.94 -13.36 6.08
N ILE A 160 3.11 -12.45 5.56
CA ILE A 160 3.55 -11.12 5.13
C ILE A 160 3.83 -10.24 6.36
N ILE A 161 3.00 -10.34 7.40
CA ILE A 161 3.19 -9.61 8.66
C ILE A 161 4.52 -10.01 9.31
N GLU A 162 4.82 -11.30 9.37
CA GLU A 162 6.08 -11.83 9.93
C GLU A 162 7.30 -11.37 9.12
N LEU A 163 7.18 -11.31 7.80
CA LEU A 163 8.25 -10.84 6.92
C LEU A 163 8.48 -9.32 7.00
N ALA A 164 7.45 -8.55 7.34
CA ALA A 164 7.47 -7.09 7.27
C ALA A 164 8.36 -6.46 8.35
N ASP A 165 9.09 -5.41 7.97
CA ASP A 165 9.91 -4.63 8.89
C ASP A 165 9.08 -3.67 9.76
N THR A 166 7.90 -3.28 9.27
CA THR A 166 6.98 -2.40 9.99
C THR A 166 5.55 -2.74 9.63
N VAL A 167 4.72 -2.99 10.64
CA VAL A 167 3.29 -3.26 10.46
C VAL A 167 2.51 -2.28 11.31
N THR A 168 1.57 -1.57 10.68
CA THR A 168 0.59 -0.74 11.37
C THR A 168 -0.80 -1.31 11.12
N GLU A 169 -1.49 -1.69 12.20
CA GLU A 169 -2.91 -2.00 12.16
C GLU A 169 -3.72 -0.75 12.42
N MET A 170 -4.44 -0.28 11.41
CA MET A 170 -5.37 0.84 11.55
C MET A 170 -6.66 0.33 12.17
N GLN A 171 -6.78 0.44 13.49
CA GLN A 171 -8.01 0.08 14.20
C GLN A 171 -9.11 1.12 13.96
N MET A 172 -10.32 0.66 13.64
CA MET A 172 -11.48 1.53 13.49
C MET A 172 -12.07 1.90 14.86
N VAL A 173 -11.52 2.94 15.50
CA VAL A 173 -12.07 3.50 16.75
C VAL A 173 -13.44 4.15 16.50
N LYS A 174 -13.54 4.94 15.42
CA LYS A 174 -14.80 5.55 14.94
C LYS A 174 -14.70 5.76 13.42
N HIS A 175 -15.84 5.78 12.73
CA HIS A 175 -15.89 6.06 11.31
C HIS A 175 -17.16 6.85 10.96
N ALA A 176 -17.06 7.87 10.11
CA ALA A 176 -18.16 8.75 9.73
C ALA A 176 -19.35 7.99 9.11
N PHE A 177 -19.07 6.98 8.28
CA PHE A 177 -20.08 6.06 7.73
C PHE A 177 -20.99 5.43 8.79
N LYS A 178 -20.46 5.06 9.97
CA LYS A 178 -21.28 4.50 11.07
C LYS A 178 -22.26 5.51 11.68
N ALA A 179 -22.06 6.80 11.43
CA ALA A 179 -22.98 7.87 11.78
C ALA A 179 -23.89 8.28 10.61
N GLY A 180 -23.94 7.50 9.52
CA GLY A 180 -24.78 7.78 8.34
C GLY A 180 -24.24 8.87 7.40
N ILE A 181 -23.02 9.35 7.62
CA ILE A 181 -22.40 10.36 6.76
C ILE A 181 -21.89 9.66 5.47
N PRO A 182 -22.34 10.09 4.27
CA PRO A 182 -21.92 9.50 3.02
C PRO A 182 -20.47 9.88 2.67
N ALA A 183 -19.87 9.16 1.73
CA ALA A 183 -18.56 9.48 1.17
C ALA A 183 -18.54 10.92 0.62
N GLN A 184 -17.44 11.63 0.86
CA GLN A 184 -17.25 13.02 0.44
C GLN A 184 -16.08 13.14 -0.53
N ARG A 185 -16.26 13.96 -1.57
CA ARG A 185 -15.21 14.28 -2.53
C ARG A 185 -14.02 14.94 -1.83
N GLY A 186 -12.82 14.45 -2.10
CA GLY A 186 -11.57 14.85 -1.45
C GLY A 186 -11.30 14.15 -0.11
N ILE A 187 -12.22 13.32 0.38
CA ILE A 187 -12.06 12.57 1.64
C ILE A 187 -12.10 11.05 1.40
N GLU A 188 -13.07 10.56 0.63
CA GLU A 188 -13.21 9.16 0.20
C GLU A 188 -13.14 8.95 -1.33
N ASP A 189 -13.40 10.01 -2.10
CA ASP A 189 -13.37 10.05 -3.58
C ASP A 189 -12.32 11.04 -4.11
#